data_AF-A0A661ZFW2-F1
#
_entry.id   AF-A0A661ZFW2-F1
#
_cell.length_a   1.000
_cell.length_b   1.000
_cell.length_c   1.000
_cell.angle_alpha   90.00
_cell.angle_beta   90.00
_cell.angle_gamma   90.00
#
_symmetry.space_group_name_H-M   'P 1'
#
loop_
_entity.id
_entity.type
_entity.pdbx_description
1 polymer ?
#
loop_
_entity_poly.entity_id
_entity_poly.type
_entity_poly.pdbx_seq_one_letter_code
_entity_poly.pdbx_strand_id
1 'polypeptide(L)'
;YEGKPLIIILDTGVLAHKEGRTESSFRIPFFKQTMAWSEEEVDAFRKKQGPVDDTHFTIRWMSSQNQTTLHHELEYWSWMDGSLSPTVTYKNGKAESTTVTPAFFAEQGWKAPEAYGRRGGWTYLESFKTALEHRPLIVMLHQFNEYTGQGEGHGYGPDKSIYVDSYSNELSDDLEPVSLTAPGFRGDQGGWGYYYLNLTKALMDIYRGNVNDVTLLAVHVADSTGSELVLEWTTIGITPESYTVTLDGETVGEGISELMLSIPLGGLSPGEHKVVVTANGVGTRYELSFTEFDRIADELMPVVVEKIFYMK
;
A
#
# COMPACT_ATOMS: atom_id res chain seq x y z
N TYR A 1 4.75 2.71 -26.33
CA TYR A 1 5.59 1.77 -25.59
C TYR A 1 6.11 0.72 -26.59
N GLU A 2 7.42 0.52 -26.73
CA GLU A 2 7.99 -0.31 -27.84
C GLU A 2 7.53 0.13 -29.25
N GLY A 3 7.31 1.43 -29.45
CA GLY A 3 6.84 1.98 -30.74
C GLY A 3 5.35 1.75 -31.06
N LYS A 4 4.60 1.01 -30.23
CA LYS A 4 3.15 0.77 -30.39
C LYS A 4 2.33 1.37 -29.21
N PRO A 5 1.01 1.57 -29.35
CA PRO A 5 0.13 1.84 -28.21
C PRO A 5 0.16 0.69 -27.20
N LEU A 6 0.07 0.99 -25.90
CA LEU A 6 0.06 -0.01 -24.83
C LEU A 6 -1.38 -0.45 -24.53
N ILE A 7 -1.61 -1.75 -24.46
CA ILE A 7 -2.81 -2.37 -23.88
C ILE A 7 -2.37 -3.20 -22.69
N ILE A 8 -3.07 -3.02 -21.56
CA ILE A 8 -2.92 -3.83 -20.36
C ILE A 8 -4.14 -4.74 -20.27
N ILE A 9 -3.93 -6.05 -20.10
CA ILE A 9 -5.01 -7.02 -20.01
C ILE A 9 -4.88 -7.78 -18.69
N LEU A 10 -5.91 -7.70 -17.85
CA LEU A 10 -6.03 -8.54 -16.66
C LEU A 10 -6.33 -9.98 -17.09
N ASP A 11 -5.38 -10.86 -16.83
CA ASP A 11 -5.40 -12.29 -17.09
C ASP A 11 -4.87 -13.01 -15.85
N THR A 12 -5.75 -13.19 -14.87
CA THR A 12 -5.45 -14.01 -13.69
C THR A 12 -5.46 -15.50 -14.02
N GLY A 13 -5.65 -15.94 -15.26
CA GLY A 13 -5.64 -17.36 -15.65
C GLY A 13 -4.37 -17.82 -16.37
N VAL A 14 -3.44 -16.90 -16.64
CA VAL A 14 -2.28 -17.13 -17.51
C VAL A 14 -2.66 -17.69 -18.90
N LEU A 15 -3.80 -17.25 -19.44
CA LEU A 15 -4.30 -17.67 -20.74
C LEU A 15 -3.35 -17.31 -21.90
N ALA A 16 -2.49 -16.31 -21.73
CA ALA A 16 -1.59 -15.87 -22.79
C ALA A 16 -0.23 -16.59 -22.83
N HIS A 17 0.20 -17.26 -21.75
CA HIS A 17 1.52 -17.91 -21.70
C HIS A 17 1.45 -19.40 -22.06
N LYS A 18 2.29 -19.85 -22.99
CA LYS A 18 2.29 -21.27 -23.47
C LYS A 18 2.66 -22.26 -22.37
N GLU A 19 3.55 -21.87 -21.47
CA GLU A 19 4.00 -22.70 -20.35
C GLU A 19 3.34 -22.33 -19.01
N GLY A 20 2.52 -21.27 -19.01
CA GLY A 20 1.77 -20.84 -17.84
C GLY A 20 0.83 -21.93 -17.35
N ARG A 21 0.70 -22.08 -16.04
CA ARG A 21 -0.30 -22.96 -15.42
C ARG A 21 -1.27 -22.09 -14.63
N THR A 22 -2.56 -22.40 -14.75
CA THR A 22 -3.61 -21.67 -14.02
C THR A 22 -3.57 -21.96 -12.51
N GLU A 23 -2.94 -23.07 -12.10
CA GLU A 23 -2.79 -23.54 -10.70
C GLU A 23 -2.43 -22.42 -9.72
N SER A 24 -1.44 -21.60 -10.05
CA SER A 24 -0.91 -20.53 -9.21
C SER A 24 -1.97 -19.52 -8.81
N SER A 25 -2.87 -19.15 -9.71
CA SER A 25 -3.97 -18.25 -9.39
C SER A 25 -5.02 -18.89 -8.51
N PHE A 26 -5.28 -20.19 -8.69
CA PHE A 26 -6.20 -20.93 -7.84
C PHE A 26 -5.68 -21.13 -6.42
N ARG A 27 -4.38 -20.87 -6.17
CA ARG A 27 -3.83 -20.76 -4.80
C ARG A 27 -4.43 -19.59 -4.03
N ILE A 28 -4.88 -18.55 -4.72
CA ILE A 28 -5.64 -17.48 -4.09
C ILE A 28 -7.13 -17.90 -4.02
N PRO A 29 -7.70 -18.11 -2.83
CA PRO A 29 -9.07 -18.55 -2.63
C PRO A 29 -10.10 -17.62 -3.27
N PHE A 30 -9.83 -16.32 -3.25
CA PHE A 30 -10.68 -15.34 -3.94
C PHE A 30 -10.82 -15.67 -5.43
N PHE A 31 -9.73 -15.96 -6.15
CA PHE A 31 -9.80 -16.31 -7.57
C PHE A 31 -10.44 -17.68 -7.80
N LYS A 32 -10.11 -18.67 -6.97
CA LYS A 32 -10.78 -19.98 -7.04
C LYS A 32 -12.31 -19.89 -6.86
N GLN A 33 -12.79 -18.96 -6.03
CA GLN A 33 -14.21 -18.77 -5.74
C GLN A 33 -14.95 -17.92 -6.78
N THR A 34 -14.24 -16.98 -7.42
CA THR A 34 -14.84 -16.06 -8.39
C THR A 34 -14.74 -16.55 -9.83
N MET A 35 -13.74 -17.39 -10.15
CA MET A 35 -13.64 -18.01 -11.46
C MET A 35 -14.69 -19.11 -11.61
N ALA A 36 -15.50 -19.02 -12.67
CA ALA A 36 -16.61 -19.93 -12.91
C ALA A 36 -16.21 -21.32 -13.44
N TRP A 37 -14.92 -21.54 -13.71
CA TRP A 37 -14.34 -22.76 -14.29
C TRP A 37 -13.29 -23.37 -13.36
N SER A 38 -13.05 -24.68 -13.46
CA SER A 38 -11.94 -25.35 -12.79
C SER A 38 -10.59 -24.98 -13.43
N GLU A 39 -9.50 -25.26 -12.71
CA GLU A 39 -8.15 -25.08 -13.23
C GLU A 39 -7.96 -25.82 -14.56
N GLU A 40 -8.41 -27.08 -14.63
CA GLU A 40 -8.30 -27.92 -15.83
C GLU A 40 -9.10 -27.37 -17.01
N GLU A 41 -10.27 -26.78 -16.75
CA GLU A 41 -11.12 -26.17 -17.78
C GLU A 41 -10.45 -24.92 -18.37
N VAL A 42 -9.88 -24.05 -17.53
CA VAL A 42 -9.13 -22.86 -17.98
C VAL A 42 -7.88 -23.28 -18.75
N ASP A 43 -7.13 -24.27 -18.25
CA ASP A 43 -5.94 -24.80 -18.92
C ASP A 43 -6.27 -25.47 -20.27
N ALA A 44 -7.38 -26.21 -20.34
CA ALA A 44 -7.85 -26.83 -21.57
C ALA A 44 -8.31 -25.78 -22.59
N PHE A 45 -8.94 -24.68 -22.14
CA PHE A 45 -9.28 -23.55 -22.98
C PHE A 45 -8.03 -22.85 -23.51
N ARG A 46 -7.08 -22.51 -22.63
CA ARG A 46 -5.77 -21.92 -22.99
C ARG A 46 -5.05 -22.73 -24.07
N LYS A 47 -4.93 -24.05 -23.89
CA LYS A 47 -4.25 -24.95 -24.84
C LYS A 47 -4.90 -24.97 -26.23
N LYS A 48 -6.17 -24.58 -26.34
CA LYS A 48 -6.90 -24.46 -27.62
C LYS A 48 -6.73 -23.07 -28.25
N GLN A 49 -6.34 -22.05 -27.50
CA GLN A 49 -6.14 -20.71 -28.03
C GLN A 49 -4.85 -20.65 -28.87
N GLY A 50 -4.90 -19.85 -29.94
CA GLY A 50 -3.71 -19.46 -30.68
C GLY A 50 -2.91 -18.38 -29.93
N PRO A 51 -1.72 -18.00 -30.44
CA PRO A 51 -1.03 -16.83 -29.91
C PRO A 51 -1.87 -15.57 -30.08
N VAL A 52 -1.77 -14.64 -29.14
CA VAL A 52 -2.44 -13.34 -29.23
C VAL A 52 -1.76 -12.50 -30.32
N ASP A 53 -2.56 -11.90 -31.19
CA ASP A 53 -2.07 -10.96 -32.21
C ASP A 53 -1.76 -9.60 -31.56
N ASP A 54 -0.47 -9.30 -31.44
CA ASP A 54 0.05 -8.05 -30.88
C ASP A 54 0.62 -7.13 -31.99
N THR A 55 0.30 -7.35 -33.26
CA THR A 55 0.87 -6.58 -34.39
C THR A 55 0.67 -5.06 -34.24
N HIS A 56 -0.47 -4.66 -33.68
CA HIS A 56 -0.86 -3.25 -33.56
C HIS A 56 -0.68 -2.66 -32.15
N PHE A 57 -0.42 -3.48 -31.15
CA PHE A 57 -0.36 -3.07 -29.75
C PHE A 57 0.83 -3.70 -29.04
N THR A 58 1.39 -2.99 -28.08
CA THR A 58 2.22 -3.63 -27.08
C THR A 58 1.30 -4.14 -25.99
N ILE A 59 1.24 -5.45 -25.81
CA ILE A 59 0.40 -6.07 -24.79
C ILE A 59 1.24 -6.29 -23.53
N ARG A 60 0.65 -5.96 -22.38
CA ARG A 60 1.15 -6.38 -21.07
C ARG A 60 0.04 -7.12 -20.35
N TRP A 61 0.35 -8.33 -19.96
CA TRP A 61 -0.55 -9.16 -19.19
C TRP A 61 -0.40 -8.82 -17.72
N MET A 62 -1.51 -8.85 -17.03
CA MET A 62 -1.59 -8.46 -15.64
C MET A 62 -2.23 -9.59 -14.86
N SER A 63 -1.66 -9.89 -13.70
CA SER A 63 -2.20 -10.81 -12.71
C SER A 63 -2.46 -10.03 -11.43
N SER A 64 -2.54 -10.75 -10.32
CA SER A 64 -2.67 -10.27 -8.97
C SER A 64 -1.83 -11.11 -8.04
N GLN A 65 -1.45 -10.51 -6.91
CA GLN A 65 -0.76 -11.17 -5.82
C GLN A 65 0.41 -11.99 -6.35
N ASN A 66 1.29 -11.34 -7.12
CA ASN A 66 2.42 -11.98 -7.79
C ASN A 66 3.43 -12.59 -6.81
N GLN A 67 3.41 -12.17 -5.54
CA GLN A 67 4.14 -12.80 -4.45
C GLN A 67 3.68 -14.25 -4.18
N THR A 68 2.43 -14.57 -4.52
CA THR A 68 1.83 -15.90 -4.35
C THR A 68 1.68 -16.64 -5.67
N THR A 69 1.23 -15.94 -6.72
CA THR A 69 0.99 -16.55 -8.03
C THR A 69 2.27 -16.78 -8.82
N LEU A 70 3.36 -16.08 -8.48
CA LEU A 70 4.64 -16.10 -9.20
C LEU A 70 4.54 -15.70 -10.69
N HIS A 71 3.43 -15.09 -11.12
CA HIS A 71 3.25 -14.73 -12.54
C HIS A 71 4.21 -13.65 -13.03
N HIS A 72 4.88 -12.95 -12.12
CA HIS A 72 5.99 -12.06 -12.47
C HIS A 72 7.15 -12.79 -13.18
N GLU A 73 7.35 -14.09 -12.93
CA GLU A 73 8.31 -14.94 -13.64
C GLU A 73 7.91 -15.18 -15.11
N LEU A 74 6.64 -14.95 -15.44
CA LEU A 74 6.07 -15.04 -16.78
C LEU A 74 5.92 -13.65 -17.45
N GLU A 75 6.59 -12.64 -16.90
CA GLU A 75 6.52 -11.23 -17.32
C GLU A 75 5.14 -10.56 -17.12
N TYR A 76 4.25 -11.13 -16.30
CA TYR A 76 2.98 -10.49 -15.97
C TYR A 76 3.22 -9.36 -14.97
N TRP A 77 2.60 -8.21 -15.22
CA TRP A 77 2.46 -7.14 -14.25
C TRP A 77 1.48 -7.58 -13.15
N SER A 78 1.44 -6.87 -12.03
CA SER A 78 0.44 -7.11 -10.99
C SER A 78 -0.51 -5.92 -10.90
N TRP A 79 -1.82 -6.13 -10.82
CA TRP A 79 -2.75 -5.04 -10.50
C TRP A 79 -2.71 -4.65 -9.02
N MET A 80 -2.31 -5.58 -8.14
CA MET A 80 -2.11 -5.40 -6.71
C MET A 80 -1.25 -6.56 -6.17
N ASP A 81 -0.36 -6.28 -5.22
CA ASP A 81 0.32 -7.32 -4.45
C ASP A 81 -0.05 -7.20 -2.98
N GLY A 82 -0.21 -8.34 -2.32
CA GLY A 82 -0.52 -8.44 -0.89
C GLY A 82 0.76 -8.51 -0.05
N SER A 83 1.66 -7.54 -0.23
CA SER A 83 3.01 -7.57 0.36
C SER A 83 3.57 -6.16 0.60
N LEU A 84 4.30 -5.98 1.71
CA LEU A 84 5.09 -4.77 1.98
C LEU A 84 6.27 -4.61 1.01
N SER A 85 6.73 -5.72 0.42
CA SER A 85 7.71 -5.71 -0.65
C SER A 85 7.00 -6.24 -1.90
N PRO A 86 6.29 -5.37 -2.65
CA PRO A 86 5.59 -5.79 -3.85
C PRO A 86 6.58 -6.39 -4.84
N THR A 87 6.07 -7.28 -5.69
CA THR A 87 6.90 -8.00 -6.63
C THR A 87 7.28 -7.08 -7.80
N VAL A 88 8.50 -7.23 -8.30
CA VAL A 88 8.97 -6.51 -9.49
C VAL A 88 8.95 -7.45 -10.67
N THR A 89 8.24 -7.06 -11.72
CA THR A 89 8.27 -7.77 -13.00
C THR A 89 9.46 -7.28 -13.81
N TYR A 90 10.31 -8.21 -14.23
CA TYR A 90 11.46 -7.92 -15.09
C TYR A 90 11.17 -8.35 -16.52
N LYS A 91 11.60 -7.54 -17.48
CA LYS A 91 11.61 -7.90 -18.90
C LYS A 91 13.03 -7.74 -19.45
N ASN A 92 13.57 -8.80 -20.04
CA ASN A 92 14.95 -8.83 -20.54
C ASN A 92 15.99 -8.36 -19.50
N GLY A 93 15.81 -8.78 -18.24
CA GLY A 93 16.70 -8.43 -17.12
C GLY A 93 16.59 -6.98 -16.63
N LYS A 94 15.61 -6.20 -17.10
CA LYS A 94 15.34 -4.83 -16.64
C LYS A 94 14.03 -4.77 -15.86
N ALA A 95 14.04 -4.09 -14.72
CA ALA A 95 12.83 -3.85 -13.94
C ALA A 95 11.82 -3.07 -14.81
N GLU A 96 10.67 -3.68 -15.07
CA GLU A 96 9.67 -3.13 -15.99
C GLU A 96 8.51 -2.51 -15.23
N SER A 97 7.93 -3.24 -14.27
CA SER A 97 6.78 -2.77 -13.50
C SER A 97 6.83 -3.25 -12.06
N THR A 98 6.31 -2.42 -11.16
CA THR A 98 5.90 -2.82 -9.80
C THR A 98 4.66 -2.04 -9.39
N THR A 99 3.91 -2.59 -8.44
CA THR A 99 2.65 -2.01 -7.98
C THR A 99 2.76 -1.69 -6.51
N VAL A 100 2.67 -0.40 -6.21
CA VAL A 100 2.75 0.13 -4.84
C VAL A 100 1.34 0.44 -4.36
N THR A 101 1.13 0.32 -3.06
CA THR A 101 -0.21 0.41 -2.47
C THR A 101 -0.17 0.98 -1.05
N PRO A 102 -1.17 1.79 -0.64
CA PRO A 102 -1.23 2.33 0.71
C PRO A 102 -1.71 1.32 1.75
N ALA A 103 -2.36 0.25 1.33
CA ALA A 103 -2.81 -0.87 2.14
C ALA A 103 -2.94 -2.11 1.26
N PHE A 104 -3.05 -3.31 1.81
CA PHE A 104 -3.39 -4.49 1.03
C PHE A 104 -4.03 -5.57 1.90
N PHE A 105 -4.92 -6.34 1.28
CA PHE A 105 -5.36 -7.60 1.85
C PHE A 105 -4.42 -8.76 1.46
N ALA A 106 -4.38 -9.78 2.31
CA ALA A 106 -3.70 -11.04 2.00
C ALA A 106 -4.66 -12.06 1.39
N GLU A 107 -4.21 -13.30 1.21
CA GLU A 107 -4.96 -14.38 0.55
C GLU A 107 -6.42 -14.54 1.05
N GLN A 108 -6.67 -14.33 2.35
CA GLN A 108 -7.98 -14.46 3.00
C GLN A 108 -8.71 -13.11 3.22
N GLY A 109 -8.33 -12.06 2.49
CA GLY A 109 -8.96 -10.75 2.56
C GLY A 109 -8.48 -9.87 3.72
N TRP A 110 -9.19 -8.76 3.96
CA TRP A 110 -8.83 -7.71 4.91
C TRP A 110 -8.79 -8.15 6.37
N LYS A 111 -9.44 -9.27 6.72
CA LYS A 111 -9.41 -9.86 8.07
C LYS A 111 -8.27 -10.86 8.26
N ALA A 112 -7.49 -11.14 7.24
CA ALA A 112 -6.34 -12.03 7.34
C ALA A 112 -5.27 -11.41 8.26
N PRO A 113 -4.55 -12.19 9.09
CA PRO A 113 -3.44 -11.70 9.91
C PRO A 113 -2.34 -11.00 9.12
N GLU A 114 -2.16 -11.39 7.86
CA GLU A 114 -1.15 -10.85 6.95
C GLU A 114 -1.65 -9.64 6.14
N ALA A 115 -2.89 -9.19 6.35
CA ALA A 115 -3.37 -7.94 5.75
C ALA A 115 -2.71 -6.73 6.44
N TYR A 116 -2.37 -5.71 5.65
CA TYR A 116 -1.79 -4.47 6.16
C TYR A 116 -2.69 -3.32 5.80
N GLY A 117 -3.22 -2.66 6.84
CA GLY A 117 -3.94 -1.41 6.67
C GLY A 117 -3.03 -0.25 6.29
N ARG A 118 -3.65 0.90 6.14
CA ARG A 118 -3.04 2.19 5.83
C ARG A 118 -1.92 2.61 6.79
N ARG A 119 -2.08 2.31 8.09
CA ARG A 119 -1.12 2.58 9.17
C ARG A 119 -0.58 4.00 9.14
N GLY A 120 -1.46 4.96 8.87
CA GLY A 120 -1.11 6.38 8.79
C GLY A 120 -0.03 6.72 7.76
N GLY A 121 0.00 6.01 6.62
CA GLY A 121 0.99 6.20 5.55
C GLY A 121 2.17 5.22 5.61
N TRP A 122 2.36 4.50 6.72
CA TRP A 122 3.50 3.63 6.92
C TRP A 122 3.59 2.53 5.86
N THR A 123 2.48 1.84 5.61
CA THR A 123 2.41 0.76 4.61
C THR A 123 2.70 1.27 3.20
N TYR A 124 2.27 2.51 2.90
CA TYR A 124 2.55 3.09 1.59
C TYR A 124 4.03 3.42 1.41
N LEU A 125 4.67 3.99 2.43
CA LEU A 125 6.11 4.25 2.38
C LEU A 125 6.90 2.93 2.25
N GLU A 126 6.56 1.90 3.02
CA GLU A 126 7.23 0.59 2.89
C GLU A 126 7.07 0.00 1.50
N SER A 127 5.85 -0.08 0.97
CA SER A 127 5.62 -0.64 -0.37
C SER A 127 6.34 0.16 -1.46
N PHE A 128 6.45 1.47 -1.29
CA PHE A 128 7.11 2.35 -2.24
C PHE A 128 8.64 2.20 -2.26
N LYS A 129 9.27 1.68 -1.19
CA LYS A 129 10.72 1.44 -1.16
C LYS A 129 11.15 0.49 -2.28
N THR A 130 10.34 -0.52 -2.62
CA THR A 130 10.59 -1.41 -3.76
C THR A 130 10.72 -0.62 -5.07
N ALA A 131 9.83 0.34 -5.32
CA ALA A 131 9.92 1.16 -6.52
C ALA A 131 11.23 1.97 -6.54
N LEU A 132 11.60 2.58 -5.42
CA LEU A 132 12.84 3.36 -5.31
C LEU A 132 14.10 2.51 -5.50
N GLU A 133 14.13 1.30 -4.94
CA GLU A 133 15.25 0.37 -5.06
C GLU A 133 15.43 -0.12 -6.50
N HIS A 134 14.35 -0.58 -7.13
CA HIS A 134 14.43 -1.27 -8.42
C HIS A 134 14.30 -0.35 -9.62
N ARG A 135 13.78 0.87 -9.44
CA ARG A 135 13.62 1.88 -10.50
C ARG A 135 12.93 1.34 -11.75
N PRO A 136 11.75 0.68 -11.63
CA PRO A 136 11.07 0.11 -12.78
C PRO A 136 10.66 1.20 -13.79
N LEU A 137 10.49 0.81 -15.05
CA LEU A 137 10.01 1.73 -16.08
C LEU A 137 8.61 2.29 -15.77
N ILE A 138 7.77 1.47 -15.14
CA ILE A 138 6.40 1.78 -14.75
C ILE A 138 6.23 1.53 -13.25
N VAL A 139 5.66 2.50 -12.55
CA VAL A 139 5.15 2.33 -11.19
C VAL A 139 3.65 2.43 -11.26
N MET A 140 2.96 1.35 -10.89
CA MET A 140 1.51 1.31 -10.80
C MET A 140 1.07 1.71 -9.40
N LEU A 141 0.06 2.58 -9.33
CA LEU A 141 -0.55 2.99 -8.07
C LEU A 141 -1.86 2.21 -7.90
N HIS A 142 -1.86 1.27 -6.98
CA HIS A 142 -3.07 0.55 -6.60
C HIS A 142 -3.61 1.14 -5.29
N GLN A 143 -4.82 1.70 -5.27
CA GLN A 143 -5.64 2.10 -6.42
C GLN A 143 -6.13 3.54 -6.28
N PHE A 144 -6.61 4.15 -7.36
CA PHE A 144 -7.20 5.48 -7.23
C PHE A 144 -8.47 5.39 -6.39
N ASN A 145 -9.41 4.54 -6.78
CA ASN A 145 -10.62 4.26 -6.00
C ASN A 145 -11.32 2.95 -6.38
N GLU A 146 -11.82 2.24 -5.36
CA GLU A 146 -12.76 1.14 -5.43
C GLU A 146 -14.11 1.62 -4.87
N TYR A 147 -15.06 1.87 -5.78
CA TYR A 147 -16.39 2.38 -5.40
C TYR A 147 -17.23 1.36 -4.61
N THR A 148 -16.77 0.12 -4.50
CA THR A 148 -17.50 -0.99 -3.88
C THR A 148 -16.97 -1.26 -2.48
N GLY A 149 -17.87 -1.35 -1.50
CA GLY A 149 -17.55 -1.92 -0.19
C GLY A 149 -18.28 -3.24 0.02
N GLN A 150 -17.72 -4.13 0.84
CA GLN A 150 -18.35 -5.40 1.18
C GLN A 150 -18.98 -5.38 2.57
N GLY A 151 -20.32 -5.39 2.65
CA GLY A 151 -21.06 -5.28 3.91
C GLY A 151 -20.85 -6.47 4.85
N GLU A 152 -21.18 -6.35 6.15
CA GLU A 152 -21.00 -7.47 7.07
C GLU A 152 -21.87 -8.67 6.63
N GLY A 153 -21.27 -9.86 6.58
CA GLY A 153 -21.90 -11.06 6.07
C GLY A 153 -21.96 -11.17 4.53
N HIS A 154 -21.43 -10.18 3.80
CA HIS A 154 -21.31 -10.20 2.34
C HIS A 154 -19.93 -10.65 1.84
N GLY A 155 -19.03 -11.07 2.73
CA GLY A 155 -17.74 -11.63 2.33
C GLY A 155 -17.87 -12.93 1.54
N TYR A 156 -16.74 -13.41 1.03
CA TYR A 156 -16.62 -14.71 0.38
C TYR A 156 -16.37 -15.83 1.41
N GLY A 157 -16.30 -17.07 0.96
CA GLY A 157 -16.09 -18.24 1.80
C GLY A 157 -17.34 -18.78 2.50
N PRO A 158 -17.26 -19.96 3.14
CA PRO A 158 -18.39 -20.60 3.84
C PRO A 158 -18.92 -19.78 5.02
N ASP A 159 -18.05 -19.03 5.67
CA ASP A 159 -18.31 -18.22 6.86
C ASP A 159 -18.53 -16.73 6.54
N LYS A 160 -18.45 -16.33 5.26
CA LYS A 160 -18.64 -14.95 4.79
C LYS A 160 -17.66 -13.95 5.42
N SER A 161 -16.46 -14.40 5.76
CA SER A 161 -15.45 -13.59 6.47
C SER A 161 -14.32 -13.04 5.57
N ILE A 162 -14.27 -13.47 4.31
CA ILE A 162 -13.24 -13.05 3.34
C ILE A 162 -13.69 -11.76 2.66
N TYR A 163 -13.08 -10.64 3.05
CA TYR A 163 -13.39 -9.31 2.53
C TYR A 163 -12.28 -8.82 1.58
N VAL A 164 -12.61 -8.49 0.35
CA VAL A 164 -11.62 -8.10 -0.70
C VAL A 164 -11.91 -6.77 -1.36
N ASP A 165 -13.09 -6.19 -1.14
CA ASP A 165 -13.36 -4.79 -1.49
C ASP A 165 -13.23 -3.91 -0.23
N SER A 166 -13.43 -2.60 -0.34
CA SER A 166 -13.25 -1.66 0.78
C SER A 166 -13.98 -2.14 2.05
N TYR A 167 -13.20 -2.41 3.11
CA TYR A 167 -13.71 -3.00 4.35
C TYR A 167 -13.87 -1.94 5.44
N SER A 168 -12.87 -1.10 5.65
CA SER A 168 -12.93 0.05 6.57
C SER A 168 -12.01 1.16 6.09
N ASN A 169 -12.03 2.32 6.75
CA ASN A 169 -11.08 3.40 6.46
C ASN A 169 -9.62 2.92 6.53
N GLU A 170 -9.28 2.10 7.53
CA GLU A 170 -7.93 1.56 7.71
C GLU A 170 -7.64 0.41 6.73
N LEU A 171 -8.66 -0.39 6.40
CA LEU A 171 -8.56 -1.59 5.56
C LEU A 171 -9.27 -1.35 4.22
N SER A 172 -8.65 -0.47 3.44
CA SER A 172 -8.96 -0.10 2.05
C SER A 172 -7.69 0.50 1.44
N ASP A 173 -7.52 0.39 0.12
CA ASP A 173 -6.30 0.78 -0.60
C ASP A 173 -6.48 1.94 -1.59
N ASP A 174 -7.59 2.68 -1.45
CA ASP A 174 -7.91 3.87 -2.24
C ASP A 174 -6.95 5.04 -1.98
N LEU A 175 -6.59 5.78 -3.02
CA LEU A 175 -5.79 7.00 -2.94
C LEU A 175 -6.62 8.27 -3.09
N GLU A 176 -7.86 8.16 -3.59
CA GLU A 176 -8.72 9.32 -3.83
C GLU A 176 -8.96 10.12 -2.55
N PRO A 177 -9.07 11.45 -2.62
CA PRO A 177 -9.47 12.22 -1.47
C PRO A 177 -10.89 11.89 -1.02
N VAL A 178 -11.05 11.53 0.24
CA VAL A 178 -12.36 11.24 0.86
C VAL A 178 -12.67 12.23 1.98
N SER A 179 -13.95 12.47 2.25
CA SER A 179 -14.37 13.45 3.27
C SER A 179 -13.78 13.15 4.65
N LEU A 180 -13.26 14.17 5.32
CA LEU A 180 -12.77 14.07 6.72
C LEU A 180 -13.88 13.94 7.76
N THR A 181 -15.15 14.09 7.37
CA THR A 181 -16.28 14.11 8.31
C THR A 181 -17.46 13.26 7.88
N ALA A 182 -17.56 12.87 6.61
CA ALA A 182 -18.65 12.02 6.15
C ALA A 182 -18.37 10.57 6.56
N PRO A 183 -19.39 9.80 6.97
CA PRO A 183 -19.22 8.38 7.24
C PRO A 183 -18.73 7.67 5.96
N GLY A 184 -17.80 6.76 6.15
CA GLY A 184 -17.27 5.87 5.13
C GLY A 184 -17.82 4.46 5.29
N PHE A 185 -17.30 3.55 4.49
CA PHE A 185 -17.65 2.15 4.60
C PHE A 185 -17.13 1.58 5.93
N ARG A 186 -18.04 1.08 6.78
CA ARG A 186 -17.76 0.59 8.16
C ARG A 186 -16.89 1.55 8.99
N GLY A 187 -17.11 2.85 8.83
CA GLY A 187 -16.42 3.89 9.61
C GLY A 187 -17.28 5.13 9.76
N ASP A 188 -17.45 5.60 10.99
CA ASP A 188 -18.32 6.74 11.30
C ASP A 188 -17.54 8.08 11.39
N GLN A 189 -16.21 8.05 11.24
CA GLN A 189 -15.33 9.17 11.57
C GLN A 189 -14.54 9.76 10.39
N GLY A 190 -15.20 10.03 9.26
CA GLY A 190 -14.50 10.57 8.10
C GLY A 190 -13.47 9.60 7.52
N GLY A 191 -12.69 10.02 6.54
CA GLY A 191 -11.54 9.29 6.03
C GLY A 191 -10.28 10.16 6.07
N TRP A 192 -9.45 10.11 5.03
CA TRP A 192 -8.10 10.66 5.03
C TRP A 192 -7.92 11.98 4.28
N GLY A 193 -8.99 12.56 3.72
CA GLY A 193 -8.87 13.83 2.99
C GLY A 193 -7.83 13.74 1.88
N TYR A 194 -6.95 14.74 1.78
CA TYR A 194 -5.91 14.78 0.74
C TYR A 194 -4.63 13.99 1.07
N TYR A 195 -4.53 13.38 2.26
CA TYR A 195 -3.27 12.84 2.77
C TYR A 195 -2.57 11.88 1.79
N TYR A 196 -3.26 10.85 1.28
CA TYR A 196 -2.65 9.87 0.37
C TYR A 196 -2.37 10.43 -1.03
N LEU A 197 -3.13 11.42 -1.48
CA LEU A 197 -2.85 12.11 -2.73
C LEU A 197 -1.59 12.98 -2.62
N ASN A 198 -1.43 13.68 -1.49
CA ASN A 198 -0.24 14.48 -1.17
C ASN A 198 0.99 13.59 -0.98
N LEU A 199 0.84 12.47 -0.27
CA LEU A 199 1.89 11.47 -0.10
C LEU A 199 2.33 10.87 -1.45
N THR A 200 1.36 10.55 -2.32
CA THR A 200 1.65 10.10 -3.69
C THR A 200 2.44 11.15 -4.47
N LYS A 201 2.05 12.43 -4.39
CA LYS A 201 2.78 13.52 -5.04
C LYS A 201 4.23 13.57 -4.58
N ALA A 202 4.46 13.55 -3.26
CA ALA A 202 5.80 13.61 -2.68
C ALA A 202 6.66 12.41 -3.11
N LEU A 203 6.10 11.20 -3.07
CA LEU A 203 6.76 9.98 -3.52
C LEU A 203 7.11 10.02 -5.00
N MET A 204 6.22 10.54 -5.85
CA MET A 204 6.49 10.72 -7.28
C MET A 204 7.60 11.74 -7.54
N ASP A 205 7.64 12.83 -6.79
CA ASP A 205 8.68 13.85 -6.93
C ASP A 205 10.05 13.30 -6.49
N ILE A 206 10.12 12.53 -5.41
CA ILE A 206 11.34 11.78 -5.01
C ILE A 206 11.71 10.75 -6.09
N TYR A 207 10.74 9.96 -6.56
CA TYR A 207 10.97 8.94 -7.57
C TYR A 207 11.50 9.55 -8.87
N ARG A 208 11.02 10.71 -9.29
CA ARG A 208 11.51 11.37 -10.52
C ARG A 208 12.85 12.08 -10.33
N GLY A 209 13.34 12.20 -9.10
CA GLY A 209 14.52 13.00 -8.77
C GLY A 209 14.26 14.50 -8.86
N ASN A 210 12.99 14.93 -8.78
CA ASN A 210 12.62 16.35 -8.75
C ASN A 210 13.04 17.01 -7.43
N VAL A 211 13.13 16.21 -6.36
CA VAL A 211 13.61 16.60 -5.04
C VAL A 211 14.58 15.54 -4.52
N ASN A 212 15.61 15.97 -3.80
CA ASN A 212 16.63 15.09 -3.23
C ASN A 212 17.10 15.56 -1.84
N ASP A 213 16.45 16.57 -1.27
CA ASP A 213 16.77 17.22 0.01
C ASP A 213 15.65 17.02 1.05
N VAL A 214 14.72 16.11 0.80
CA VAL A 214 13.53 15.88 1.63
C VAL A 214 13.54 14.51 2.32
N THR A 215 12.81 14.43 3.43
CA THR A 215 12.47 13.19 4.11
C THR A 215 10.98 13.15 4.41
N LEU A 216 10.32 12.08 3.99
CA LEU A 216 8.95 11.75 4.38
C LEU A 216 8.99 10.84 5.60
N LEU A 217 8.10 11.07 6.55
CA LEU A 217 7.93 10.26 7.77
C LEU A 217 6.48 9.80 7.85
N ALA A 218 6.29 8.52 8.16
CA ALA A 218 5.00 7.98 8.56
C ALA A 218 5.13 7.24 9.88
N VAL A 219 4.17 7.46 10.78
CA VAL A 219 4.13 6.88 12.12
C VAL A 219 2.86 6.05 12.25
N HIS A 220 2.98 4.89 12.89
CA HIS A 220 1.91 3.97 13.19
C HIS A 220 1.86 3.70 14.70
N VAL A 221 0.67 3.80 15.29
CA VAL A 221 0.40 3.29 16.64
C VAL A 221 0.07 1.81 16.50
N ALA A 222 1.05 0.95 16.78
CA ALA A 222 0.94 -0.50 16.61
C ALA A 222 0.12 -1.16 17.72
N ASP A 223 0.26 -0.66 18.95
CA ASP A 223 -0.60 -1.03 20.08
C ASP A 223 -0.73 0.15 21.03
N SER A 224 -1.94 0.37 21.54
CA SER A 224 -2.24 1.34 22.61
C SER A 224 -3.23 0.76 23.62
N THR A 225 -3.48 -0.55 23.58
CA THR A 225 -4.49 -1.24 24.40
C THR A 225 -3.87 -1.99 25.58
N GLY A 226 -2.57 -2.26 25.53
CA GLY A 226 -1.80 -2.89 26.59
C GLY A 226 -1.31 -1.93 27.67
N SER A 227 -0.24 -2.34 28.37
CA SER A 227 0.45 -1.52 29.37
C SER A 227 1.43 -0.51 28.77
N GLU A 228 1.69 -0.62 27.47
CA GLU A 228 2.62 0.21 26.72
C GLU A 228 1.96 0.72 25.43
N LEU A 229 2.36 1.92 25.01
CA LEU A 229 2.13 2.44 23.68
C LEU A 229 3.29 2.00 22.80
N VAL A 230 3.00 1.21 21.78
CA VAL A 230 3.99 0.75 20.81
C VAL A 230 3.86 1.59 19.55
N LEU A 231 4.91 2.32 19.23
CA LEU A 231 5.03 3.12 18.02
C LEU A 231 5.99 2.46 17.06
N GLU A 232 5.63 2.48 15.78
CA GLU A 232 6.48 2.11 14.66
C GLU A 232 6.49 3.26 13.67
N TRP A 233 7.62 3.53 13.04
CA TRP A 233 7.69 4.54 12.00
C TRP A 233 8.61 4.13 10.86
N THR A 234 8.52 4.86 9.75
CA THR A 234 9.40 4.66 8.60
C THR A 234 9.61 5.96 7.85
N THR A 235 10.67 5.97 7.03
CA THR A 235 11.04 7.13 6.22
C THR A 235 11.42 6.76 4.80
N ILE A 236 11.23 7.73 3.91
CA ILE A 236 11.77 7.75 2.54
C ILE A 236 12.45 9.10 2.33
N GLY A 237 13.63 9.11 1.70
CA GLY A 237 14.40 10.32 1.41
C GLY A 237 15.74 10.34 2.14
N ILE A 238 16.17 11.50 2.61
CA ILE A 238 17.39 11.61 3.42
C ILE A 238 17.20 10.85 4.74
N THR A 239 18.19 10.04 5.13
CA THR A 239 18.17 9.31 6.39
C THR A 239 18.27 10.27 7.57
N PRO A 240 17.32 10.25 8.52
CA PRO A 240 17.42 11.03 9.75
C PRO A 240 18.65 10.65 10.59
N GLU A 241 19.22 11.61 11.32
CA GLU A 241 20.33 11.35 12.24
C GLU A 241 19.86 10.60 13.49
N SER A 242 18.63 10.90 13.94
CA SER A 242 17.96 10.27 15.07
C SER A 242 16.47 10.64 15.08
N TYR A 243 15.73 10.12 16.06
CA TYR A 243 14.36 10.48 16.33
C TYR A 243 14.18 10.99 17.76
N THR A 244 13.23 11.92 17.92
CA THR A 244 12.74 12.38 19.22
C THR A 244 11.25 12.11 19.31
N VAL A 245 10.80 11.56 20.44
CA VAL A 245 9.40 11.25 20.70
C VAL A 245 8.93 12.03 21.93
N THR A 246 7.83 12.76 21.77
CA THR A 246 7.16 13.44 22.88
C THR A 246 5.74 12.91 23.07
N LEU A 247 5.35 12.68 24.32
CA LEU A 247 4.00 12.31 24.73
C LEU A 247 3.42 13.46 25.57
N ASP A 248 2.29 14.02 25.12
CA ASP A 248 1.63 15.19 25.73
C ASP A 248 2.57 16.39 25.97
N GLY A 249 3.57 16.53 25.11
CA GLY A 249 4.59 17.59 25.18
C GLY A 249 5.81 17.24 26.04
N GLU A 250 5.80 16.13 26.76
CA GLU A 250 6.96 15.63 27.51
C GLU A 250 7.82 14.70 26.66
N THR A 251 9.15 14.88 26.68
CA THR A 251 10.06 14.01 25.93
C THR A 251 10.17 12.65 26.61
N VAL A 252 9.76 11.60 25.91
CA VAL A 252 9.79 10.21 26.37
C VAL A 252 10.90 9.38 25.69
N GLY A 253 11.50 9.93 24.64
CA GLY A 253 12.70 9.38 24.03
C GLY A 253 13.40 10.39 23.13
N GLU A 254 14.72 10.37 23.12
CA GLU A 254 15.58 11.31 22.38
C GLU A 254 16.81 10.56 21.87
N GLY A 255 17.30 10.95 20.69
CA GLY A 255 18.47 10.31 20.09
C GLY A 255 18.22 8.85 19.67
N ILE A 256 16.96 8.48 19.43
CA ILE A 256 16.56 7.12 19.04
C ILE A 256 17.08 6.83 17.64
N SER A 257 17.68 5.65 17.44
CA SER A 257 18.17 5.19 16.13
C SER A 257 17.27 4.14 15.49
N GLU A 258 16.50 3.46 16.33
CA GLU A 258 15.53 2.45 15.99
C GLU A 258 14.28 3.07 15.34
N LEU A 259 13.53 2.25 14.59
CA LEU A 259 12.28 2.65 13.93
C LEU A 259 11.04 2.30 14.74
N MET A 260 11.23 2.09 16.04
CA MET A 260 10.17 1.76 16.98
C MET A 260 10.48 2.26 18.39
N LEU A 261 9.44 2.49 19.18
CA LEU A 261 9.56 2.80 20.61
C LEU A 261 8.35 2.27 21.36
N SER A 262 8.60 1.59 22.49
CA SER A 262 7.59 1.25 23.48
C SER A 262 7.63 2.24 24.64
N ILE A 263 6.50 2.86 24.94
CA ILE A 263 6.36 3.85 26.01
C ILE A 263 5.43 3.28 27.09
N PRO A 264 5.87 3.11 28.34
CA PRO A 264 4.97 2.72 29.42
C PRO A 264 3.82 3.71 29.58
N LEU A 265 2.59 3.20 29.60
CA LEU A 265 1.37 4.01 29.75
C LEU A 265 0.99 4.26 31.22
N GLY A 266 1.77 3.70 32.15
CA GLY A 266 1.54 3.82 33.58
C GLY A 266 1.58 5.29 34.03
N GLY A 267 0.47 5.76 34.60
CA GLY A 267 0.35 7.12 35.13
C GLY A 267 -0.36 8.11 34.20
N LEU A 268 -0.70 7.72 32.98
CA LEU A 268 -1.58 8.52 32.12
C LEU A 268 -3.03 8.45 32.61
N SER A 269 -3.73 9.57 32.52
CA SER A 269 -5.17 9.64 32.80
C SER A 269 -5.99 8.97 31.69
N PRO A 270 -7.20 8.46 31.95
CA PRO A 270 -8.11 8.09 30.87
C PRO A 270 -8.42 9.29 29.96
N GLY A 271 -8.51 9.07 28.64
CA GLY A 271 -8.83 10.12 27.67
C GLY A 271 -7.94 10.16 26.44
N GLU A 272 -7.97 11.30 25.75
CA GLU A 272 -7.17 11.56 24.56
C GLU A 272 -5.74 11.92 24.93
N HIS A 273 -4.79 11.29 24.24
CA HIS A 273 -3.36 11.56 24.37
C HIS A 273 -2.74 11.82 23.01
N LYS A 274 -1.72 12.66 23.02
CA LYS A 274 -0.99 13.05 21.82
C LYS A 274 0.44 12.57 21.87
N VAL A 275 0.86 11.86 20.84
CA VAL A 275 2.25 11.50 20.61
C VAL A 275 2.79 12.14 19.33
N VAL A 276 4.02 12.62 19.39
CA VAL A 276 4.69 13.30 18.28
C VAL A 276 6.05 12.65 18.07
N VAL A 277 6.34 12.26 16.83
CA VAL A 277 7.65 11.76 16.41
C VAL A 277 8.28 12.80 15.49
N THR A 278 9.51 13.21 15.83
CA THR A 278 10.32 14.14 15.03
C THR A 278 11.52 13.40 14.47
N ALA A 279 11.75 13.52 13.16
CA ALA A 279 12.97 13.04 12.52
C ALA A 279 14.02 14.15 12.52
N ASN A 280 15.13 13.93 13.22
CA ASN A 280 16.15 14.95 13.47
C ASN A 280 17.19 15.00 12.33
N GLY A 281 17.72 16.20 12.08
CA GLY A 281 18.76 16.43 11.07
C GLY A 281 18.26 16.47 9.62
N VAL A 282 16.95 16.40 9.41
CA VAL A 282 16.31 16.37 8.08
C VAL A 282 15.16 17.37 7.98
N GLY A 283 14.71 17.63 6.74
CA GLY A 283 13.57 18.50 6.45
C GLY A 283 12.65 17.91 5.39
N THR A 284 11.46 18.48 5.24
CA THR A 284 10.51 18.15 4.16
C THR A 284 9.97 19.43 3.51
N ARG A 285 9.55 19.34 2.25
CA ARG A 285 8.83 20.41 1.54
C ARG A 285 7.33 20.12 1.40
N TYR A 286 6.88 19.00 1.96
CA TYR A 286 5.52 18.49 1.87
C TYR A 286 4.92 18.48 3.26
N GLU A 287 3.79 19.19 3.40
CA GLU A 287 3.02 19.22 4.65
C GLU A 287 2.25 17.92 4.86
N LEU A 288 1.92 17.21 3.76
CA LEU A 288 1.05 16.05 3.75
C LEU A 288 -0.30 16.40 4.38
N SER A 289 -0.89 17.50 3.94
CA SER A 289 -2.14 18.01 4.52
C SER A 289 -3.29 17.04 4.31
N PHE A 290 -4.16 16.95 5.32
CA PHE A 290 -5.43 16.23 5.23
C PHE A 290 -6.50 17.07 4.55
N THR A 291 -6.40 18.40 4.60
CA THR A 291 -7.50 19.31 4.22
C THR A 291 -7.34 19.92 2.84
N GLU A 292 -6.11 20.01 2.34
CA GLU A 292 -5.81 20.63 1.05
C GLU A 292 -4.76 19.85 0.25
N PHE A 293 -4.75 20.04 -1.06
CA PHE A 293 -3.70 19.52 -1.91
C PHE A 293 -2.42 20.34 -1.72
N ASP A 294 -1.32 19.64 -1.43
CA ASP A 294 -0.06 20.26 -1.01
C ASP A 294 0.50 21.21 -2.07
N ARG A 295 0.92 22.39 -1.59
CA ARG A 295 1.88 23.24 -2.30
C ARG A 295 3.27 22.89 -1.78
N ILE A 296 4.22 22.68 -2.69
CA ILE A 296 5.61 22.41 -2.31
C ILE A 296 6.18 23.67 -1.67
N ALA A 297 6.71 23.54 -0.45
CA ALA A 297 7.33 24.66 0.26
C ALA A 297 8.70 25.05 -0.36
N ASP A 298 8.96 26.36 -0.40
CA ASP A 298 10.23 26.93 -0.86
C ASP A 298 11.39 26.66 0.11
N GLU A 299 11.08 26.49 1.40
CA GLU A 299 12.04 26.18 2.46
C GLU A 299 11.74 24.81 3.08
N LEU A 300 12.76 24.17 3.64
CA LEU A 300 12.60 22.91 4.37
C LEU A 300 11.90 23.17 5.70
N MET A 301 10.83 22.41 5.93
CA MET A 301 10.10 22.35 7.18
C MET A 301 10.61 21.19 8.04
N PRO A 302 10.47 21.26 9.38
CA PRO A 302 10.72 20.12 10.25
C PRO A 302 9.89 18.89 9.85
N VAL A 303 10.48 17.70 9.96
CA VAL A 303 9.78 16.44 9.69
C VAL A 303 9.17 15.94 10.99
N VAL A 304 7.89 16.24 11.18
CA VAL A 304 7.16 15.96 12.42
C VAL A 304 5.83 15.29 12.08
N VAL A 305 5.51 14.20 12.79
CA VAL A 305 4.22 13.51 12.66
C VAL A 305 3.56 13.40 14.02
N GLU A 306 2.32 13.87 14.09
CA GLU A 306 1.44 13.79 15.26
C GLU A 306 0.47 12.61 15.11
N LYS A 307 0.25 11.88 16.21
CA LYS A 307 -0.80 10.86 16.33
C LYS A 307 -1.57 11.05 17.63
N ILE A 308 -2.87 10.82 17.52
CA ILE A 308 -3.79 10.80 18.66
C ILE A 308 -4.15 9.36 18.95
N PHE A 309 -4.18 9.00 20.23
CA PHE A 309 -4.69 7.72 20.71
C PHE A 309 -5.53 7.94 21.97
N TYR A 310 -6.36 6.95 22.30
CA TYR A 310 -7.30 7.04 23.42
C TYR A 310 -7.01 5.97 24.46
N MET A 311 -6.79 6.42 25.70
CA MET A 311 -6.70 5.59 26.90
C MET A 311 -8.09 5.34 27.46
N LYS A 312 -8.40 4.07 27.75
CA LYS A 312 -9.66 3.65 28.36
C LYS A 312 -9.68 3.86 29.87
#